data_AF-A0A6H9Y2J4-F1
#
_entry.id   AF-A0A6H9Y2J4-F1
#
_cell.length_a   1.000
_cell.length_b   1.000
_cell.length_c   1.000
_cell.angle_alpha   90.00
_cell.angle_beta   90.00
_cell.angle_gamma   90.00
#
_symmetry.space_group_name_H-M   'P 1'
#
loop_
_entity.id
_entity.type
_entity.pdbx_description
1 polymer ?
#
loop_
_entity_poly.entity_id
_entity_poly.type
_entity_poly.pdbx_seq_one_letter_code
_entity_poly.pdbx_strand_id
1 'polypeptide(L)'
;MFKFMELSDLYADACIRDESNNLMFLSIYGRDTAIHQMMAAFQLGWSEGGLHAFRLLDEQSGQVHPVSIGQSDRLTKFTGRLPRENLFGNLVHAWVYDPVLLQPDKASRIAWVLMDEPFSEASRDRLQRLVWEAYKALSPLPLLDSWREVVLRATESICLTFMEATSFPPLGGVSAVRIALPDSFADDLSSMVKSGMVGIEGEEARWIESARHEHRRRPGMTA
;
A
#
# COMPACT_ATOMS: atom_id res chain seq x y z
N MET A 1 -9.95 16.78 1.14
CA MET A 1 -8.67 17.22 1.76
C MET A 1 -8.80 16.96 3.25
N PHE A 2 -7.72 16.52 3.89
CA PHE A 2 -7.75 16.10 5.28
C PHE A 2 -7.03 17.12 6.15
N LYS A 3 -7.65 17.59 7.23
CA LYS A 3 -7.05 18.57 8.13
C LYS A 3 -6.52 17.89 9.38
N PHE A 4 -5.32 18.29 9.82
CA PHE A 4 -4.80 17.85 11.12
C PHE A 4 -5.61 18.49 12.25
N MET A 5 -5.98 17.69 13.26
CA MET A 5 -6.71 18.19 14.43
C MET A 5 -5.75 18.73 15.51
N GLU A 6 -4.59 18.10 15.67
CA GLU A 6 -3.61 18.43 16.70
C GLU A 6 -2.66 19.57 16.29
N LEU A 7 -2.52 19.80 14.98
CA LEU A 7 -1.58 20.77 14.42
C LEU A 7 -2.32 21.71 13.47
N SER A 8 -2.08 23.01 13.62
CA SER A 8 -2.70 24.04 12.78
C SER A 8 -1.94 24.19 11.46
N ASP A 9 -2.64 24.69 10.43
CA ASP A 9 -2.07 25.00 9.11
C ASP A 9 -1.40 23.81 8.38
N LEU A 10 -1.84 22.59 8.67
CA LEU A 10 -1.43 21.36 8.01
C LEU A 10 -2.62 20.64 7.40
N TYR A 11 -2.43 20.24 6.15
CA TYR A 11 -3.42 19.53 5.36
C TYR A 11 -2.76 18.34 4.68
N ALA A 12 -3.42 17.19 4.67
CA ALA A 12 -3.02 16.02 3.91
C ALA A 12 -3.94 15.84 2.68
N ASP A 13 -3.35 15.43 1.57
CA ASP A 13 -4.09 14.96 0.38
C ASP A 13 -4.03 13.44 0.22
N ALA A 14 -3.04 12.78 0.85
CA ALA A 14 -2.95 11.33 0.90
C ALA A 14 -2.35 10.81 2.22
N CYS A 15 -2.87 9.69 2.73
CA CYS A 15 -2.34 9.00 3.90
C CYS A 15 -2.54 7.48 3.76
N ILE A 16 -1.48 6.71 3.95
CA ILE A 16 -1.49 5.24 3.93
C ILE A 16 -1.00 4.75 5.28
N ARG A 17 -1.72 3.79 5.83
CA ARG A 17 -1.40 3.12 7.09
C ARG A 17 -1.26 1.63 6.85
N ASP A 18 -0.57 0.94 7.73
CA ASP A 18 -0.60 -0.52 7.77
C ASP A 18 -1.86 -1.03 8.47
N GLU A 19 -2.00 -2.36 8.52
CA GLU A 19 -3.10 -3.07 9.18
C GLU A 19 -3.19 -2.77 10.70
N SER A 20 -2.10 -2.28 11.29
CA SER A 20 -1.97 -1.92 12.70
C SER A 20 -2.12 -0.41 12.96
N ASN A 21 -2.58 0.36 11.97
CA ASN A 21 -2.75 1.82 12.02
C ASN A 21 -1.44 2.63 12.09
N ASN A 22 -0.28 2.03 11.81
CA ASN A 22 0.97 2.75 11.76
C ASN A 22 1.09 3.50 10.44
N LEU A 23 1.68 4.70 10.50
CA LEU A 23 1.89 5.56 9.36
C LEU A 23 2.92 4.93 8.41
N MET A 24 2.51 4.68 7.17
CA MET A 24 3.39 4.20 6.11
C MET A 24 3.73 5.32 5.13
N PHE A 25 2.76 6.11 4.71
CA PHE A 25 2.96 7.26 3.81
C PHE A 25 2.00 8.39 4.15
N LEU A 26 2.48 9.62 4.05
CA LEU A 26 1.71 10.82 4.29
C LEU A 26 2.21 11.91 3.34
N SER A 27 1.28 12.47 2.57
CA SER A 27 1.52 13.63 1.71
C SER A 27 0.79 14.83 2.29
N ILE A 28 1.54 15.90 2.59
CA ILE A 28 1.05 17.04 3.36
C ILE A 28 1.52 18.38 2.81
N TYR A 29 0.65 19.38 2.94
CA TYR A 29 0.93 20.76 2.64
C TYR A 29 0.80 21.62 3.88
N GLY A 30 1.70 22.59 4.01
CA GLY A 30 1.64 23.58 5.06
C GLY A 30 2.74 24.61 4.95
N ARG A 31 2.76 25.56 5.88
CA ARG A 31 3.87 26.49 6.00
C ARG A 31 5.13 25.75 6.46
N ASP A 32 6.29 26.23 6.04
CA ASP A 32 7.60 25.66 6.39
C ASP A 32 7.75 25.44 7.92
N THR A 33 7.31 26.41 8.73
CA THR A 33 7.33 26.31 10.20
C THR A 33 6.40 25.22 10.75
N ALA A 34 5.21 25.06 10.17
CA ALA A 34 4.25 24.04 10.60
C ALA A 34 4.76 22.63 10.27
N ILE A 35 5.34 22.45 9.07
CA ILE A 35 5.97 21.18 8.67
C ILE A 35 7.15 20.85 9.61
N HIS A 36 8.03 21.82 9.90
CA HIS A 36 9.14 21.60 10.83
C HIS A 36 8.67 21.27 12.24
N GLN A 37 7.65 21.96 12.75
CA GLN A 37 7.05 21.67 14.06
C GLN A 37 6.49 20.24 14.12
N MET A 38 5.77 19.81 13.08
CA MET A 38 5.24 18.45 13.00
C MET A 38 6.37 17.40 13.03
N MET A 39 7.40 17.59 12.20
CA MET A 39 8.53 16.65 12.15
C MET A 39 9.27 16.56 13.47
N ALA A 40 9.46 17.69 14.16
CA ALA A 40 10.05 17.69 15.50
C ALA A 40 9.16 16.94 16.49
N ALA A 41 7.85 17.20 16.48
CA ALA A 41 6.91 16.52 17.36
C ALA A 41 6.90 14.99 17.17
N PHE A 42 7.10 14.48 15.95
CA PHE A 42 7.18 13.03 15.70
C PHE A 42 8.41 12.37 16.35
N GLN A 43 9.48 13.13 16.57
CA GLN A 43 10.76 12.61 17.08
C GLN A 43 10.93 12.75 18.60
N LEU A 44 10.16 13.66 19.23
CA LEU A 44 10.25 13.93 20.65
C LEU A 44 9.62 12.80 21.48
N GLY A 45 10.15 12.58 22.68
CA GLY A 45 9.54 11.66 23.64
C GLY A 45 8.24 12.21 24.23
N TRP A 46 7.39 11.34 24.80
CA TRP A 46 6.11 11.72 25.39
C TRP A 46 6.21 12.89 26.39
N SER A 47 7.24 12.90 27.24
CA SER A 47 7.48 13.94 28.24
C SER A 47 7.93 15.30 27.66
N GLU A 48 8.29 15.34 26.38
CA GLU A 48 8.84 16.51 25.69
C GLU A 48 7.84 17.12 24.68
N GLY A 49 6.57 16.68 24.72
CA GLY A 49 5.56 17.08 23.75
C GLY A 49 5.60 16.26 22.47
N GLY A 50 6.15 15.04 22.53
CA GLY A 50 6.11 14.05 21.45
C GLY A 50 4.69 13.73 21.01
N LEU A 51 4.49 13.74 19.69
CA LEU A 51 3.25 13.32 19.05
C LEU A 51 3.47 11.90 18.54
N HIS A 52 2.74 10.94 19.09
CA HIS A 52 2.82 9.52 18.70
C HIS A 52 1.61 9.05 17.87
N ALA A 53 0.56 9.85 17.84
CA ALA A 53 -0.60 9.68 16.98
C ALA A 53 -1.23 11.05 16.69
N PHE A 54 -1.92 11.16 15.57
CA PHE A 54 -2.67 12.34 15.18
C PHE A 54 -3.99 11.92 14.52
N ARG A 55 -4.87 12.90 14.31
CA ARG A 55 -6.16 12.69 13.67
C ARG A 55 -6.29 13.58 12.45
N LEU A 56 -6.78 12.95 11.39
CA LEU A 56 -7.13 13.59 10.12
C LEU A 56 -8.63 13.72 10.03
N LEU A 57 -9.12 14.95 10.01
CA LEU A 57 -10.52 15.27 9.73
C LEU A 57 -10.71 15.36 8.22
N ASP A 58 -11.55 14.50 7.65
CA ASP A 58 -12.04 14.68 6.28
C ASP A 58 -13.04 15.84 6.24
N GLU A 59 -12.67 16.93 5.59
CA GLU A 59 -13.52 18.13 5.49
C GLU A 59 -14.80 17.89 4.67
N GLN A 60 -14.86 16.84 3.85
CA GLN A 60 -16.02 16.53 3.02
C GLN A 60 -17.05 15.68 3.76
N SER A 61 -16.62 14.60 4.40
CA SER A 61 -17.51 13.68 5.12
C SER A 61 -17.69 14.02 6.60
N GLY A 62 -16.80 14.83 7.18
CA GLY A 62 -16.72 15.08 8.61
C GLY A 62 -16.16 13.91 9.41
N GLN A 63 -15.71 12.82 8.74
CA GLN A 63 -15.13 11.68 9.42
C GLN A 63 -13.74 11.99 9.96
N VAL A 64 -13.41 11.36 11.09
CA VAL A 64 -12.11 11.51 11.75
C VAL A 64 -11.36 10.20 11.65
N HIS A 65 -10.16 10.26 11.09
CA HIS A 65 -9.28 9.12 10.88
C HIS A 65 -8.07 9.21 11.83
N PRO A 66 -7.95 8.30 12.81
CA PRO A 66 -6.76 8.24 13.64
C PRO A 66 -5.57 7.69 12.82
N VAL A 67 -4.37 8.17 13.12
CA VAL A 67 -3.12 7.71 12.51
C VAL A 67 -2.08 7.58 13.62
N SER A 68 -1.50 6.39 13.77
CA SER A 68 -0.39 6.18 14.70
C SER A 68 0.92 6.41 13.97
N ILE A 69 1.88 7.10 14.56
CA ILE A 69 3.18 7.35 13.91
C ILE A 69 4.06 6.10 13.97
N GLY A 70 3.84 5.24 14.96
CA GLY A 70 4.64 4.03 15.15
C GLY A 70 6.09 4.36 15.54
N GLN A 71 7.04 3.70 14.89
CA GLN A 71 8.48 3.91 15.05
C GLN A 71 8.93 5.11 14.21
N SER A 72 8.98 6.30 14.80
CA SER A 72 9.29 7.54 14.08
C SER A 72 10.71 7.62 13.51
N ASP A 73 11.64 6.83 14.06
CA ASP A 73 13.01 6.65 13.57
C ASP A 73 13.09 5.95 12.21
N ARG A 74 12.05 5.20 11.83
CA ARG A 74 11.95 4.58 10.50
C ARG A 74 11.47 5.53 9.43
N LEU A 75 10.78 6.60 9.80
CA LEU A 75 10.19 7.52 8.83
C LEU A 75 11.27 8.43 8.24
N THR A 76 11.27 8.52 6.91
CA THR A 76 12.05 9.51 6.16
C THR A 76 11.13 10.59 5.60
N LYS A 77 11.74 11.68 5.11
CA LYS A 77 11.00 12.79 4.53
C LYS A 77 11.60 13.28 3.22
N PHE A 78 10.72 13.74 2.35
CA PHE A 78 11.06 14.52 1.17
C PHE A 78 10.25 15.83 1.20
N THR A 79 10.86 16.95 0.85
CA THR A 79 10.17 18.26 0.88
C THR A 79 10.42 19.04 -0.41
N GLY A 80 9.37 19.59 -0.99
CA GLY A 80 9.42 20.49 -2.15
C GLY A 80 8.76 21.83 -1.84
N ARG A 81 9.33 22.92 -2.35
CA ARG A 81 8.70 24.25 -2.26
C ARG A 81 7.85 24.49 -3.50
N LEU A 82 6.62 24.94 -3.29
CA LEU A 82 5.76 25.36 -4.39
C LEU A 82 6.24 26.71 -4.96
N PRO A 83 6.02 26.97 -6.27
CA PRO A 83 6.38 28.25 -6.87
C PRO A 83 5.74 29.42 -6.11
N ARG A 84 6.50 30.49 -5.90
CA ARG A 84 6.07 31.65 -5.10
C ARG A 84 4.86 32.40 -5.66
N GLU A 85 4.55 32.20 -6.93
CA GLU A 85 3.40 32.79 -7.63
C GLU A 85 2.06 32.10 -7.28
N ASN A 86 2.06 31.15 -6.35
CA ASN A 86 0.83 30.52 -5.89
C ASN A 86 0.01 31.46 -4.97
N LEU A 87 -1.31 31.29 -4.96
CA LEU A 87 -2.26 32.09 -4.17
C LEU A 87 -2.07 31.95 -2.64
N PHE A 88 -1.31 30.95 -2.19
CA PHE A 88 -1.15 30.57 -0.79
C PHE A 88 0.20 31.00 -0.19
N GLY A 89 1.04 31.70 -0.95
CA GLY A 89 2.36 32.15 -0.53
C GLY A 89 3.39 31.02 -0.41
N ASN A 90 4.17 31.02 0.68
CA ASN A 90 5.26 30.06 0.86
C ASN A 90 4.73 28.72 1.41
N LEU A 91 4.09 27.95 0.53
CA LEU A 91 3.58 26.62 0.81
C LEU A 91 4.66 25.56 0.52
N VAL A 92 4.82 24.63 1.46
CA VAL A 92 5.71 23.48 1.34
C VAL A 92 4.86 22.24 1.17
N HIS A 93 5.24 21.38 0.23
CA HIS A 93 4.76 20.02 0.13
C HIS A 93 5.80 19.09 0.76
N ALA A 94 5.37 18.26 1.69
CA ALA A 94 6.22 17.25 2.30
C ALA A 94 5.60 15.86 2.15
N TRP A 95 6.46 14.88 1.89
CA TRP A 95 6.15 13.46 1.99
C TRP A 95 6.88 12.90 3.20
N VAL A 96 6.15 12.23 4.07
CA VAL A 96 6.69 11.46 5.18
C VAL A 96 6.35 10.01 4.93
N TYR A 97 7.33 9.12 4.94
CA TYR A 97 7.10 7.73 4.56
C TYR A 97 8.10 6.76 5.18
N ASP A 98 7.69 5.50 5.35
CA ASP A 98 8.60 4.40 5.68
C ASP A 98 9.32 3.93 4.40
N PRO A 99 10.66 3.88 4.38
CA PRO A 99 11.45 3.42 3.23
C PRO A 99 11.08 2.03 2.69
N VAL A 100 10.45 1.17 3.50
CA VAL A 100 9.97 -0.16 3.05
C VAL A 100 8.94 -0.05 1.92
N LEU A 101 8.33 1.12 1.72
CA LEU A 101 7.44 1.38 0.60
C LEU A 101 8.16 1.47 -0.75
N LEU A 102 9.46 1.74 -0.76
CA LEU A 102 10.20 2.00 -1.99
C LEU A 102 10.87 0.75 -2.58
N GLN A 103 11.25 -0.21 -1.72
CA GLN A 103 11.98 -1.39 -2.16
C GLN A 103 11.45 -2.66 -1.49
N PRO A 104 11.34 -3.77 -2.25
CA PRO A 104 11.05 -5.08 -1.67
C PRO A 104 12.11 -5.49 -0.64
N ASP A 105 11.67 -5.84 0.56
CA ASP A 105 12.50 -6.46 1.58
C ASP A 105 12.55 -7.97 1.34
N LYS A 106 13.68 -8.45 0.82
CA LYS A 106 13.89 -9.86 0.52
C LYS A 106 14.10 -10.71 1.77
N ALA A 107 14.52 -10.13 2.89
CA ALA A 107 14.74 -10.87 4.13
C ALA A 107 13.40 -11.22 4.79
N SER A 108 12.49 -10.24 4.87
CA SER A 108 11.12 -10.48 5.38
C SER A 108 10.14 -10.96 4.30
N ARG A 109 10.57 -10.95 3.03
CA ARG A 109 9.77 -11.23 1.83
C ARG A 109 8.50 -10.38 1.75
N ILE A 110 8.64 -9.10 2.08
CA ILE A 110 7.56 -8.11 2.05
C ILE A 110 7.85 -7.05 0.99
N ALA A 111 6.84 -6.66 0.25
CA ALA A 111 6.88 -5.49 -0.64
C ALA A 111 5.58 -4.72 -0.57
N TRP A 112 5.62 -3.47 -1.01
CA TRP A 112 4.45 -2.64 -1.16
C TRP A 112 4.32 -2.19 -2.61
N VAL A 113 3.08 -2.17 -3.08
CA VAL A 113 2.70 -1.57 -4.36
C VAL A 113 1.79 -0.39 -4.05
N LEU A 114 2.19 0.80 -4.50
CA LEU A 114 1.43 2.04 -4.36
C LEU A 114 0.98 2.53 -5.72
N MET A 115 -0.22 3.09 -5.77
CA MET A 115 -0.73 3.81 -6.94
C MET A 115 -1.24 5.17 -6.53
N ASP A 116 -1.01 6.16 -7.38
CA ASP A 116 -1.48 7.55 -7.27
C ASP A 116 -2.91 7.73 -7.81
N GLU A 117 -3.65 6.62 -7.87
CA GLU A 117 -5.05 6.56 -8.26
C GLU A 117 -5.78 5.51 -7.42
N PRO A 118 -7.08 5.68 -7.13
CA PRO A 118 -7.89 4.65 -6.50
C PRO A 118 -7.98 3.38 -7.36
N PHE A 119 -8.20 2.23 -6.71
CA PHE A 119 -8.51 1.00 -7.42
C PHE A 119 -9.77 1.12 -8.27
N SER A 120 -9.62 0.77 -9.54
CA SER A 120 -10.70 0.74 -10.52
C SER A 120 -10.45 -0.41 -11.50
N GLU A 121 -11.47 -0.75 -12.29
CA GLU A 121 -11.31 -1.74 -13.36
C GLU A 121 -10.24 -1.33 -14.38
N ALA A 122 -10.09 -0.02 -14.63
CA ALA A 122 -9.10 0.53 -15.53
C ALA A 122 -7.66 0.37 -15.02
N SER A 123 -7.43 0.46 -13.70
CA SER A 123 -6.10 0.32 -13.09
C SER A 123 -5.71 -1.14 -12.80
N ARG A 124 -6.63 -2.10 -12.99
CA ARG A 124 -6.43 -3.52 -12.65
C ARG A 124 -5.22 -4.17 -13.31
N ASP A 125 -5.03 -4.01 -14.62
CA ASP A 125 -3.87 -4.63 -15.31
C ASP A 125 -2.55 -4.02 -14.84
N ARG A 126 -2.51 -2.71 -14.64
CA ARG A 126 -1.34 -2.02 -14.09
C ARG A 126 -1.01 -2.55 -12.70
N LEU A 127 -2.01 -2.68 -11.83
CA LEU A 127 -1.83 -3.24 -10.50
C LEU A 127 -1.30 -4.66 -10.55
N GLN A 128 -1.91 -5.54 -11.36
CA GLN A 128 -1.46 -6.93 -11.51
C GLN A 128 -0.02 -7.03 -12.03
N ARG A 129 0.39 -6.14 -12.95
CA ARG A 129 1.80 -6.06 -13.40
C ARG A 129 2.73 -5.67 -12.25
N LEU A 130 2.41 -4.63 -11.49
CA LEU A 130 3.24 -4.18 -10.37
C LEU A 130 3.35 -5.24 -9.26
N VAL A 131 2.22 -5.87 -8.91
CA VAL A 131 2.18 -6.98 -7.95
C VAL A 131 3.02 -8.16 -8.46
N TRP A 132 2.96 -8.48 -9.75
CA TRP A 132 3.77 -9.55 -10.32
C TRP A 132 5.28 -9.27 -10.29
N GLU A 133 5.70 -8.04 -10.58
CA GLU A 133 7.11 -7.64 -10.43
C GLU A 133 7.58 -7.77 -8.97
N ALA A 134 6.73 -7.42 -8.00
CA ALA A 134 7.02 -7.63 -6.59
C ALA A 134 7.14 -9.12 -6.23
N TYR A 135 6.25 -9.99 -6.75
CA TYR A 135 6.39 -11.45 -6.59
C TYR A 135 7.73 -11.95 -7.12
N LYS A 136 8.13 -11.54 -8.34
CA LYS A 136 9.44 -11.90 -8.92
C LYS A 136 10.61 -11.39 -8.08
N ALA A 137 10.49 -10.20 -7.49
CA ALA A 137 11.54 -9.61 -6.67
C ALA A 137 11.70 -10.30 -5.31
N LEU A 138 10.60 -10.79 -4.72
CA LEU A 138 10.55 -11.43 -3.40
C LEU A 138 10.77 -12.95 -3.46
N SER A 139 10.37 -13.60 -4.56
CA SER A 139 10.39 -15.05 -4.70
C SER A 139 11.82 -15.59 -4.66
N PRO A 140 12.08 -16.69 -3.92
CA PRO A 140 13.36 -17.38 -3.96
C PRO A 140 13.55 -18.19 -5.25
N LEU A 141 12.48 -18.41 -6.01
CA LEU A 141 12.46 -19.16 -7.26
C LEU A 141 12.20 -18.24 -8.46
N PRO A 142 12.78 -18.51 -9.64
CA PRO A 142 12.44 -17.78 -10.85
C PRO A 142 10.98 -18.05 -11.24
N LEU A 143 10.19 -16.98 -11.40
CA LEU A 143 8.79 -17.08 -11.85
C LEU A 143 8.69 -16.70 -13.32
N LEU A 144 7.98 -17.51 -14.10
CA LEU A 144 7.71 -17.24 -15.51
C LEU A 144 6.49 -16.33 -15.65
N ASP A 145 6.55 -15.34 -16.54
CA ASP A 145 5.44 -14.38 -16.72
C ASP A 145 4.12 -15.07 -17.14
N SER A 146 4.18 -16.23 -17.79
CA SER A 146 3.00 -17.01 -18.15
C SER A 146 2.26 -17.58 -16.92
N TRP A 147 2.96 -17.76 -15.79
CA TRP A 147 2.39 -18.24 -14.53
C TRP A 147 1.60 -17.17 -13.78
N ARG A 148 1.76 -15.89 -14.15
CA ARG A 148 1.23 -14.74 -13.42
C ARG A 148 -0.24 -14.89 -13.02
N GLU A 149 -1.10 -15.19 -13.99
CA GLU A 149 -2.56 -15.29 -13.74
C GLU A 149 -2.88 -16.40 -12.73
N VAL A 150 -2.27 -17.57 -12.89
CA VAL A 150 -2.53 -18.75 -12.06
C VAL A 150 -1.99 -18.55 -10.64
N VAL A 151 -0.73 -18.12 -10.53
CA VAL A 151 -0.08 -17.91 -9.22
C VAL A 151 -0.80 -16.82 -8.45
N LEU A 152 -1.01 -15.63 -9.04
CA LEU A 152 -1.68 -14.54 -8.34
C LEU A 152 -3.07 -14.94 -7.87
N ARG A 153 -3.87 -15.62 -8.71
CA ARG A 153 -5.19 -16.10 -8.31
C ARG A 153 -5.15 -17.13 -7.19
N ALA A 154 -4.19 -18.05 -7.23
CA ALA A 154 -4.07 -19.11 -6.23
C ALA A 154 -3.57 -18.59 -4.88
N THR A 155 -2.79 -17.52 -4.86
CA THR A 155 -2.14 -17.00 -3.64
C THR A 155 -2.71 -15.69 -3.13
N GLU A 156 -3.65 -15.05 -3.84
CA GLU A 156 -4.20 -13.73 -3.50
C GLU A 156 -4.62 -13.60 -2.04
N SER A 157 -5.46 -14.50 -1.54
CA SER A 157 -6.00 -14.44 -0.17
C SER A 157 -4.95 -14.66 0.93
N ILE A 158 -3.78 -15.18 0.58
CA ILE A 158 -2.70 -15.52 1.52
C ILE A 158 -1.59 -14.46 1.48
N CYS A 159 -1.23 -14.02 0.27
CA CYS A 159 -0.05 -13.22 0.04
C CYS A 159 -0.35 -11.72 -0.17
N LEU A 160 -1.59 -11.35 -0.50
CA LEU A 160 -1.98 -9.97 -0.78
C LEU A 160 -2.87 -9.41 0.32
N THR A 161 -2.55 -8.20 0.77
CA THR A 161 -3.41 -7.39 1.62
C THR A 161 -3.70 -6.08 0.90
N PHE A 162 -4.90 -5.98 0.35
CA PHE A 162 -5.41 -4.74 -0.24
C PHE A 162 -5.81 -3.81 0.89
N MET A 163 -5.14 -2.66 0.99
CA MET A 163 -5.29 -1.77 2.15
C MET A 163 -6.70 -1.19 2.27
N GLU A 164 -7.38 -1.03 1.15
CA GLU A 164 -8.77 -0.59 0.97
C GLU A 164 -9.75 -1.50 1.70
N ALA A 165 -9.42 -2.77 1.87
CA ALA A 165 -10.24 -3.76 2.57
C ALA A 165 -9.93 -3.86 4.08
N THR A 166 -8.96 -3.09 4.58
CA THR A 166 -8.57 -3.11 5.99
C THR A 166 -9.36 -2.10 6.82
N SER A 167 -9.18 -2.12 8.15
CA SER A 167 -9.78 -1.13 9.05
C SER A 167 -9.21 0.29 8.87
N PHE A 168 -8.08 0.43 8.15
CA PHE A 168 -7.40 1.70 7.92
C PHE A 168 -7.16 1.91 6.42
N PRO A 169 -8.24 2.06 5.62
CA PRO A 169 -8.10 2.23 4.19
C PRO A 169 -7.25 3.47 3.86
N PRO A 170 -6.56 3.48 2.71
CA PRO A 170 -5.87 4.65 2.21
C PRO A 170 -6.82 5.85 2.16
N LEU A 171 -6.31 7.01 2.57
CA LEU A 171 -7.01 8.28 2.50
C LEU A 171 -6.50 9.05 1.29
N GLY A 172 -7.40 9.69 0.55
CA GLY A 172 -7.06 10.46 -0.64
C GLY A 172 -7.19 9.66 -1.92
N GLY A 173 -6.62 10.19 -3.00
CA GLY A 173 -6.64 9.56 -4.33
C GLY A 173 -5.57 8.49 -4.53
N VAL A 174 -5.20 7.76 -3.49
CA VAL A 174 -4.10 6.78 -3.53
C VAL A 174 -4.60 5.38 -3.14
N SER A 175 -3.88 4.37 -3.62
CA SER A 175 -4.15 2.98 -3.34
C SER A 175 -2.89 2.21 -2.95
N ALA A 176 -3.06 1.13 -2.18
CA ALA A 176 -1.93 0.34 -1.70
C ALA A 176 -2.24 -1.15 -1.57
N VAL A 177 -1.27 -1.98 -1.94
CA VAL A 177 -1.26 -3.42 -1.67
C VAL A 177 0.02 -3.77 -0.95
N ARG A 178 -0.10 -4.42 0.21
CA ARG A 178 1.00 -5.08 0.88
C ARG A 178 1.10 -6.52 0.39
N ILE A 179 2.30 -6.94 0.06
CA ILE A 179 2.62 -8.27 -0.44
C ILE A 179 3.53 -8.93 0.57
N ALA A 180 3.19 -10.13 1.02
CA ALA A 180 4.02 -10.93 1.93
C ALA A 180 4.05 -12.38 1.45
N LEU A 181 5.22 -12.86 1.03
CA LEU A 181 5.36 -14.26 0.63
C LEU A 181 5.66 -15.14 1.85
N PRO A 182 4.80 -16.14 2.17
CA PRO A 182 5.04 -17.04 3.28
C PRO A 182 6.26 -17.92 3.05
N ASP A 183 6.81 -18.52 4.12
CA ASP A 183 7.91 -19.49 3.98
C ASP A 183 7.52 -20.70 3.12
N SER A 184 6.23 -21.07 3.12
CA SER A 184 5.68 -22.16 2.31
C SER A 184 5.61 -21.87 0.82
N PHE A 185 5.82 -20.62 0.38
CA PHE A 185 5.56 -20.20 -0.99
C PHE A 185 6.29 -21.04 -2.04
N ALA A 186 7.54 -21.46 -1.76
CA ALA A 186 8.30 -22.33 -2.65
C ALA A 186 7.71 -23.74 -2.76
N ASP A 187 7.23 -24.31 -1.64
CA ASP A 187 6.59 -25.62 -1.61
C ASP A 187 5.22 -25.59 -2.28
N ASP A 188 4.47 -24.50 -2.09
CA ASP A 188 3.20 -24.24 -2.74
C ASP A 188 3.37 -24.18 -4.26
N LEU A 189 4.36 -23.41 -4.76
CA LEU A 189 4.72 -23.37 -6.17
C LEU A 189 5.17 -24.73 -6.72
N SER A 190 6.01 -25.46 -5.97
CA SER A 190 6.43 -26.81 -6.37
C SER A 190 5.23 -27.74 -6.55
N SER A 191 4.24 -27.63 -5.67
CA SER A 191 2.99 -28.40 -5.74
C SER A 191 2.16 -28.02 -6.96
N MET A 192 2.08 -26.73 -7.32
CA MET A 192 1.41 -26.26 -8.54
C MET A 192 2.08 -26.78 -9.81
N VAL A 193 3.42 -26.86 -9.84
CA VAL A 193 4.15 -27.45 -10.97
C VAL A 193 3.86 -28.95 -11.07
N LYS A 194 3.95 -29.68 -9.94
CA LYS A 194 3.70 -31.14 -9.91
C LYS A 194 2.26 -31.50 -10.29
N SER A 195 1.29 -30.62 -10.04
CA SER A 195 -0.11 -30.82 -10.41
C SER A 195 -0.42 -30.37 -11.86
N GLY A 196 0.55 -29.81 -12.58
CA GLY A 196 0.35 -29.28 -13.93
C GLY A 196 -0.49 -28.00 -13.99
N MET A 197 -0.62 -27.28 -12.87
CA MET A 197 -1.29 -25.97 -12.83
C MET A 197 -0.47 -24.89 -13.53
N VAL A 198 0.85 -25.00 -13.46
CA VAL A 198 1.82 -24.14 -14.12
C VAL A 198 2.93 -25.00 -14.72
N GLY A 199 3.47 -24.62 -15.88
CA GLY A 199 4.52 -25.38 -16.56
C GLY A 199 5.34 -24.53 -17.51
N ILE A 200 6.33 -25.14 -18.16
CA ILE A 200 7.22 -24.42 -19.10
C ILE A 200 6.61 -24.35 -20.51
N GLU A 201 5.68 -25.26 -20.84
CA GLU A 201 5.07 -25.40 -22.18
C GLU A 201 3.64 -24.82 -22.27
N GLY A 202 3.24 -23.93 -21.35
CA GLY A 202 1.90 -23.32 -21.41
C GLY A 202 0.78 -24.22 -20.87
N GLU A 203 1.11 -25.21 -20.03
CA GLU A 203 0.16 -26.16 -19.45
C GLU A 203 -0.90 -25.48 -18.57
N GLU A 204 -0.63 -24.26 -18.09
CA GLU A 204 -1.54 -23.40 -17.33
C GLU A 204 -2.88 -23.12 -18.05
N ALA A 205 -2.90 -23.14 -19.39
CA ALA A 205 -4.10 -22.84 -20.17
C ALA A 205 -5.25 -23.82 -19.88
N ARG A 206 -4.93 -25.11 -19.67
CA ARG A 206 -5.92 -26.16 -19.35
C ARG A 206 -6.51 -25.98 -17.96
N TRP A 207 -5.71 -25.49 -17.01
CA TRP A 207 -6.16 -25.19 -15.65
C TRP A 207 -7.07 -23.96 -15.63
N ILE A 208 -6.69 -22.88 -16.32
CA ILE A 208 -7.49 -21.65 -16.41
C ILE A 208 -8.87 -21.96 -17.03
N GLU A 209 -8.93 -22.80 -18.05
CA GLU A 209 -10.20 -23.21 -18.68
C GLU A 209 -11.08 -24.01 -17.71
N SER A 210 -10.50 -24.97 -16.98
CA SER A 210 -11.20 -25.77 -15.96
C SER A 210 -11.75 -24.90 -14.81
N ALA A 211 -10.95 -23.97 -14.29
CA ALA A 211 -11.35 -23.05 -13.23
C ALA A 211 -12.47 -22.07 -13.67
N ARG A 212 -12.45 -21.62 -14.93
CA ARG A 212 -13.53 -20.80 -15.51
C ARG A 212 -14.84 -21.58 -15.61
N HIS A 213 -14.79 -22.86 -15.97
CA HIS A 213 -15.96 -23.74 -16.01
C HIS A 213 -16.53 -24.02 -14.61
N GLU A 214 -15.68 -24.20 -13.61
CA GLU A 214 -16.11 -24.43 -12.23
C GLU A 214 -16.73 -23.18 -11.59
N HIS A 215 -16.21 -22.00 -11.89
CA HIS A 215 -16.79 -20.73 -11.44
C HIS A 215 -18.17 -20.45 -12.10
N ARG A 216 -18.35 -20.81 -13.37
CA ARG A 216 -19.66 -20.77 -14.05
C ARG A 216 -20.68 -21.79 -13.52
N ARG A 217 -20.25 -22.82 -12.80
CA ARG A 217 -21.11 -23.86 -12.22
C ARG A 217 -21.57 -23.55 -10.79
N ARG A 218 -21.09 -22.50 -10.14
CA ARG A 218 -21.72 -21.98 -8.92
C ARG A 218 -22.86 -21.03 -9.32
N PRO A 219 -24.15 -21.43 -9.24
CA PRO A 219 -25.25 -20.51 -9.43
C PRO A 219 -25.25 -19.52 -8.26
N GLY A 220 -25.68 -18.28 -8.52
CA GLY A 220 -25.64 -17.18 -7.58
C GLY A 220 -26.20 -17.55 -6.20
N MET A 221 -25.40 -17.29 -5.16
CA MET A 221 -25.92 -17.08 -3.82
C MET A 221 -26.12 -15.58 -3.66
N THR A 222 -27.18 -15.09 -4.30
CA THR A 222 -27.82 -13.80 -3.99
C THR A 222 -28.95 -14.08 -3.00
N ALA A 223 -28.71 -13.73 -1.75
CA ALA A 223 -29.62 -13.13 -0.76
C ALA A 223 -29.00 -13.28 0.63
#